data_AF-A0A0K9NI81-F1
#
_entry.id   AF-A0A0K9NI81-F1
#
_cell.length_a   1.000
_cell.length_b   1.000
_cell.length_c   1.000
_cell.angle_alpha   90.00
_cell.angle_beta   90.00
_cell.angle_gamma   90.00
#
_symmetry.space_group_name_H-M   'P 1'
#
loop_
_entity.id
_entity.type
_entity.pdbx_description
1 polymer ?
#
loop_
_entity_poly.entity_id
_entity_poly.type
_entity_poly.pdbx_seq_one_letter_code
_entity_poly.pdbx_strand_id
1 'polypeptide(L)'
;MALFDKALKTAKNIGNSVANSAVNAGSNAGVAVQEQSELAGLKMQVNVIEEELNSAYAQIGRKYVEYVIETQEMPQVDVSDTLRMAESKLEKRKELEKQIIELEKRIKQKNLLREKEQAEEEFRNEKQKLDRALSMEVLTQDDYNKKLATAQKKVDNFEEIRRTEQQFDMGLITREEKEAKIKTLTE
;
A
#
# COMPACT_ATOMS: atom_id res chain seq x y z
N MET A 1 0.82 -26.35 -10.81
CA MET A 1 0.48 -26.90 -9.46
C MET A 1 1.67 -26.85 -8.49
N ALA A 2 2.83 -27.44 -8.78
CA ALA A 2 3.97 -27.45 -7.84
C ALA A 2 4.55 -26.05 -7.52
N LEU A 3 4.55 -25.12 -8.47
CA LEU A 3 5.00 -23.74 -8.25
C LEU A 3 4.01 -22.93 -7.41
N PHE A 4 2.70 -23.06 -7.69
CA PHE A 4 1.63 -22.43 -6.92
C PHE A 4 1.66 -22.87 -5.45
N ASP A 5 1.76 -24.18 -5.18
CA ASP A 5 1.86 -24.68 -3.80
C ASP A 5 3.13 -24.20 -3.10
N LYS A 6 4.26 -24.14 -3.81
CA LYS A 6 5.53 -23.68 -3.23
C LYS A 6 5.51 -22.19 -2.92
N ALA A 7 4.93 -21.37 -3.80
CA ALA A 7 4.75 -19.94 -3.58
C ALA A 7 3.77 -19.68 -2.42
N LEU A 8 2.64 -20.38 -2.40
CA LEU A 8 1.61 -20.24 -1.37
C LEU A 8 2.12 -20.69 0.01
N LYS A 9 2.93 -21.75 0.05
CA LYS A 9 3.61 -22.22 1.26
C LYS A 9 4.69 -21.25 1.73
N THR A 10 5.42 -20.61 0.81
CA THR A 10 6.44 -19.60 1.13
C THR A 10 5.79 -18.31 1.66
N ALA A 11 4.74 -17.82 1.01
CA ALA A 11 3.96 -16.67 1.48
C ALA A 11 3.33 -16.93 2.86
N LYS A 12 2.78 -18.13 3.07
CA LYS A 12 2.21 -18.55 4.36
C LYS A 12 3.26 -18.65 5.47
N ASN A 13 4.46 -19.15 5.16
CA ASN A 13 5.55 -19.26 6.13
C ASN A 13 6.17 -17.90 6.51
N ILE A 14 6.23 -16.96 5.56
CA ILE A 14 6.67 -15.58 5.82
C ILE A 14 5.61 -14.86 6.66
N GLY A 15 4.32 -14.99 6.32
CA GLY A 15 3.21 -14.43 7.10
C GLY A 15 3.19 -14.92 8.55
N ASN A 16 3.39 -16.22 8.79
CA ASN A 16 3.42 -16.79 10.14
C ASN A 16 4.66 -16.38 10.97
N SER A 17 5.83 -16.22 10.35
CA SER A 17 7.05 -15.82 11.08
C SER A 17 7.08 -14.33 11.43
N VAL A 18 6.52 -13.48 10.56
CA VAL A 18 6.40 -12.03 10.79
C VAL A 18 5.32 -11.73 11.82
N ALA A 19 4.18 -12.44 11.78
CA ALA A 19 3.12 -12.31 12.78
C ALA A 19 3.62 -12.59 14.21
N ASN A 20 4.43 -13.64 14.40
CA ASN A 20 4.98 -13.97 15.74
C ASN A 20 6.06 -12.99 16.22
N SER A 21 6.74 -12.28 15.32
CA SER A 21 7.79 -11.30 15.70
C SER A 21 7.21 -9.90 15.97
N ALA A 22 6.01 -9.59 15.44
CA ALA A 22 5.33 -8.31 15.59
C ALA A 22 4.49 -8.19 16.89
N VAL A 23 4.16 -9.30 17.54
CA VAL A 23 3.32 -9.31 18.77
C VAL A 23 4.06 -8.74 19.99
N ASN A 24 5.39 -8.66 19.98
CA ASN A 24 6.19 -8.20 21.13
C ASN A 24 6.61 -6.71 21.09
N ALA A 25 6.31 -5.97 20.01
CA ALA A 25 6.61 -4.54 19.92
C ALA A 25 5.32 -3.73 19.80
N GLY A 26 5.01 -2.98 20.87
CA GLY A 26 3.79 -2.21 21.07
C GLY A 26 3.23 -1.50 19.82
N SER A 27 2.05 -1.98 19.44
CA SER A 27 0.84 -1.22 19.08
C SER A 27 0.69 -0.46 17.76
N ASN A 28 1.68 -0.20 16.90
CA ASN A 28 1.33 0.40 15.58
C ASN A 28 2.18 -0.04 14.37
N ALA A 29 3.49 -0.25 14.54
CA ALA A 29 4.34 -0.70 13.44
C ALA A 29 4.02 -2.14 12.98
N GLY A 30 3.64 -3.04 13.89
CA GLY A 30 3.37 -4.45 13.59
C GLY A 30 2.20 -4.68 12.64
N VAL A 31 1.11 -3.91 12.77
CA VAL A 31 -0.08 -4.03 11.92
C VAL A 31 0.18 -3.51 10.50
N ALA A 32 0.98 -2.45 10.33
CA ALA A 32 1.38 -1.98 9.00
C ALA A 32 2.25 -3.01 8.27
N VAL A 33 3.19 -3.63 8.98
CA VAL A 33 4.07 -4.66 8.42
C VAL A 33 3.27 -5.90 8.03
N GLN A 34 2.28 -6.30 8.83
CA GLN A 34 1.41 -7.43 8.51
C GLN A 34 0.57 -7.15 7.25
N GLU A 35 -0.14 -6.02 7.18
CA GLU A 35 -0.98 -5.69 6.03
C GLU A 35 -0.15 -5.51 4.74
N GLN A 36 1.08 -4.97 4.85
CA GLN A 36 2.00 -4.86 3.72
C GLN A 36 2.53 -6.23 3.27
N SER A 37 2.76 -7.15 4.21
CA SER A 37 3.13 -8.53 3.90
C SER A 37 1.98 -9.30 3.25
N GLU A 38 0.75 -9.10 3.70
CA GLU A 38 -0.45 -9.67 3.09
C GLU A 38 -0.63 -9.14 1.64
N LEU A 39 -0.44 -7.83 1.43
CA LEU A 39 -0.47 -7.22 0.10
C LEU A 39 0.60 -7.82 -0.83
N ALA A 40 1.83 -7.97 -0.35
CA ALA A 40 2.91 -8.58 -1.11
C ALA A 40 2.61 -10.06 -1.45
N GLY A 41 2.05 -10.80 -0.50
CA GLY A 41 1.63 -12.19 -0.70
C GLY A 41 0.52 -12.34 -1.74
N LEU A 42 -0.48 -11.45 -1.73
CA LEU A 42 -1.56 -11.43 -2.74
C LEU A 42 -1.03 -11.07 -4.13
N LYS A 43 -0.15 -10.06 -4.24
CA LYS A 43 0.52 -9.70 -5.51
C LYS A 43 1.35 -10.86 -6.07
N MET A 44 2.06 -11.58 -5.20
CA MET A 44 2.80 -12.78 -5.60
C MET A 44 1.88 -13.87 -6.13
N GLN A 45 0.72 -14.11 -5.49
CA GLN A 45 -0.26 -15.09 -5.98
C GLN A 45 -0.81 -14.72 -7.36
N VAL A 46 -1.10 -13.44 -7.62
CA VAL A 46 -1.52 -12.96 -8.94
C VAL A 46 -0.44 -13.22 -9.98
N ASN A 47 0.82 -12.85 -9.72
CA ASN A 47 1.93 -13.09 -10.66
C ASN A 47 2.11 -14.58 -10.99
N VAL A 48 1.99 -15.46 -9.99
CA VAL A 48 2.08 -16.92 -10.24
C VAL A 48 0.92 -17.43 -11.10
N ILE A 49 -0.29 -16.91 -10.91
CA ILE A 49 -1.43 -17.24 -11.77
C ILE A 49 -1.19 -16.75 -13.20
N GLU A 50 -0.60 -15.56 -13.38
CA GLU A 50 -0.22 -15.04 -14.70
C GLU A 50 0.83 -15.90 -15.38
N GLU A 51 1.86 -16.36 -14.66
CA GLU A 51 2.85 -17.28 -15.21
C GLU A 51 2.22 -18.62 -15.64
N GLU A 52 1.31 -19.19 -14.82
CA GLU A 52 0.60 -20.42 -15.18
C GLU A 52 -0.34 -20.22 -16.38
N LEU A 53 -0.99 -19.05 -16.51
CA LEU A 53 -1.80 -18.69 -17.67
C LEU A 53 -0.94 -18.53 -18.93
N ASN A 54 0.19 -17.83 -18.83
CA ASN A 54 1.14 -17.67 -19.93
C ASN A 54 1.70 -19.02 -20.39
N SER A 55 1.98 -19.93 -19.47
CA SER A 55 2.37 -21.31 -19.79
C SER A 55 1.24 -22.06 -20.52
N ALA A 56 -0.01 -21.94 -20.06
CA ALA A 56 -1.15 -22.54 -20.73
C ALA A 56 -1.37 -21.98 -22.14
N TYR A 57 -1.27 -20.66 -22.34
CA TYR A 57 -1.35 -20.04 -23.66
C TYR A 57 -0.22 -20.49 -24.57
N ALA A 58 1.02 -20.59 -24.06
CA ALA A 58 2.14 -21.11 -24.82
C ALA A 58 1.96 -22.57 -25.21
N GLN A 59 1.36 -23.40 -24.34
CA GLN A 59 1.05 -24.81 -24.66
C GLN A 59 -0.03 -24.91 -25.75
N ILE A 60 -1.08 -24.08 -25.68
CA ILE A 60 -2.10 -23.99 -26.72
C ILE A 60 -1.44 -23.63 -28.06
N GLY A 61 -0.61 -22.59 -28.08
CA GLY A 61 0.12 -22.16 -29.27
C GLY A 61 1.05 -23.24 -29.83
N ARG A 62 1.78 -23.97 -28.96
CA ARG A 62 2.63 -25.09 -29.39
C ARG A 62 1.83 -26.21 -30.03
N LYS A 63 0.76 -26.68 -29.39
CA LYS A 63 -0.10 -27.73 -29.95
C LYS A 63 -0.71 -27.33 -31.30
N TYR A 64 -1.07 -26.06 -31.45
CA TYR A 64 -1.54 -25.52 -32.71
C TYR A 64 -0.46 -25.56 -33.80
N VAL A 65 0.75 -25.06 -33.49
CA VAL A 65 1.88 -25.05 -34.43
C VAL A 65 2.32 -26.46 -34.81
N GLU A 66 2.45 -27.38 -33.85
CA GLU A 66 2.81 -28.79 -34.09
C GLU A 66 1.82 -29.46 -35.05
N TYR A 67 0.52 -29.30 -34.81
CA TYR A 67 -0.49 -29.87 -35.69
C TYR A 67 -0.40 -29.29 -37.11
N VAL A 68 -0.28 -27.97 -37.26
CA VAL A 68 -0.18 -27.32 -38.57
C VAL A 68 1.08 -27.77 -39.33
N ILE A 69 2.20 -27.98 -38.63
CA ILE A 69 3.44 -28.50 -39.24
C ILE A 69 3.27 -29.94 -39.72
N GLU A 70 2.66 -30.81 -38.90
CA GLU A 70 2.51 -32.23 -39.21
C GLU A 70 1.48 -32.49 -40.31
N THR A 71 0.38 -31.72 -40.34
CA THR A 71 -0.76 -32.00 -41.22
C THR A 71 -0.87 -31.05 -42.40
N GLN A 72 -0.20 -29.89 -42.37
CA GLN A 72 -0.38 -28.77 -43.32
C GLN A 72 -1.83 -28.26 -43.44
N GLU A 73 -2.72 -28.69 -42.55
CA GLU A 73 -4.12 -28.27 -42.46
C GLU A 73 -4.33 -27.44 -41.20
N MET A 74 -5.36 -26.59 -41.19
CA MET A 74 -5.75 -25.81 -40.01
C MET A 74 -6.63 -26.69 -39.09
N PRO A 75 -6.14 -27.14 -37.92
CA PRO A 75 -6.88 -28.01 -37.02
C PRO A 75 -8.10 -27.35 -36.36
N GLN A 76 -9.11 -28.16 -36.04
CA GLN A 76 -9.88 -27.95 -34.81
C GLN A 76 -9.07 -28.46 -33.62
N VAL A 77 -8.20 -27.62 -33.05
CA VAL A 77 -7.44 -27.99 -31.83
C VAL A 77 -8.43 -28.02 -30.66
N ASP A 78 -8.64 -29.19 -30.06
CA ASP A 78 -9.42 -29.29 -28.82
C ASP A 78 -8.61 -28.70 -27.65
N VAL A 79 -8.94 -27.47 -27.30
CA VAL A 79 -8.34 -26.72 -26.19
C VAL A 79 -9.30 -26.61 -25.00
N SER A 80 -10.40 -27.37 -25.00
CA SER A 80 -11.49 -27.22 -24.03
C SER A 80 -11.03 -27.35 -22.57
N ASP A 81 -10.17 -28.32 -22.27
CA ASP A 81 -9.63 -28.54 -20.92
C ASP A 81 -8.70 -27.41 -20.46
N THR A 82 -7.83 -26.94 -21.37
CA THR A 82 -6.95 -25.79 -21.12
C THR A 82 -7.74 -24.49 -20.95
N LEU A 83 -8.84 -24.29 -21.70
CA LEU A 83 -9.73 -23.14 -21.56
C LEU A 83 -10.47 -23.17 -20.22
N ARG A 84 -11.06 -24.31 -19.82
CA ARG A 84 -11.69 -24.44 -18.50
C ARG A 84 -10.71 -24.17 -17.35
N MET A 85 -9.47 -24.64 -17.47
CA MET A 85 -8.43 -24.35 -16.48
C MET A 85 -8.07 -22.86 -16.47
N ALA A 86 -7.96 -22.22 -17.63
CA ALA A 86 -7.68 -20.80 -17.76
C ALA A 86 -8.82 -19.92 -17.22
N GLU A 87 -10.08 -20.27 -17.49
CA GLU A 87 -11.27 -19.59 -16.95
C GLU A 87 -11.28 -19.64 -15.42
N SER A 88 -11.06 -20.82 -14.83
CA SER A 88 -10.97 -20.96 -13.37
C SER A 88 -9.87 -20.09 -12.77
N LYS A 89 -8.72 -19.98 -13.45
CA LYS A 89 -7.59 -19.13 -13.03
C LYS A 89 -7.89 -17.65 -13.20
N LEU A 90 -8.56 -17.25 -14.28
CA LEU A 90 -8.97 -15.87 -14.54
C LEU A 90 -9.96 -15.38 -13.49
N GLU A 91 -10.94 -16.20 -13.11
CA GLU A 91 -11.87 -15.84 -12.03
C GLU A 91 -11.16 -15.70 -10.68
N LYS A 92 -10.24 -16.62 -10.34
CA LYS A 92 -9.39 -16.47 -9.15
C LYS A 92 -8.52 -15.21 -9.20
N ARG A 93 -7.96 -14.87 -10.37
CA ARG A 93 -7.15 -13.65 -10.55
C ARG A 93 -7.97 -12.40 -10.27
N LYS A 94 -9.15 -12.29 -10.88
CA LYS A 94 -10.08 -11.16 -10.68
C LYS A 94 -10.48 -11.01 -9.20
N GLU A 95 -10.72 -12.12 -8.52
CA GLU A 95 -11.07 -12.09 -7.09
C GLU A 95 -9.89 -11.61 -6.23
N LEU A 96 -8.67 -12.11 -6.49
CA LEU A 96 -7.46 -11.64 -5.80
C LEU A 96 -7.16 -10.16 -6.11
N GLU A 97 -7.36 -9.70 -7.35
CA GLU A 97 -7.23 -8.29 -7.73
C GLU A 97 -8.20 -7.39 -6.94
N LYS A 98 -9.46 -7.81 -6.77
CA LYS A 98 -10.43 -7.08 -5.94
C LYS A 98 -9.97 -7.00 -4.49
N GLN A 99 -9.48 -8.09 -3.93
CA GLN A 99 -8.97 -8.13 -2.55
C GLN A 99 -7.74 -7.23 -2.38
N ILE A 100 -6.84 -7.17 -3.38
CA ILE A 100 -5.70 -6.24 -3.40
C ILE A 100 -6.20 -4.80 -3.36
N ILE A 101 -7.16 -4.43 -4.20
CA ILE A 101 -7.71 -3.06 -4.24
C ILE A 101 -8.34 -2.68 -2.89
N GLU A 102 -9.10 -3.59 -2.28
CA GLU A 102 -9.71 -3.34 -0.98
C GLU A 102 -8.67 -3.20 0.13
N LEU A 103 -7.66 -4.07 0.15
CA LEU A 103 -6.57 -4.03 1.12
C LEU A 103 -5.73 -2.75 0.95
N GLU A 104 -5.42 -2.35 -0.28
CA GLU A 104 -4.71 -1.08 -0.55
C GLU A 104 -5.51 0.14 -0.09
N LYS A 105 -6.83 0.16 -0.29
CA LYS A 105 -7.69 1.22 0.26
C LYS A 105 -7.64 1.25 1.79
N ARG A 106 -7.70 0.09 2.43
CA ARG A 106 -7.65 -0.04 3.88
C ARG A 106 -6.32 0.43 4.45
N ILE A 107 -5.20 0.02 3.84
CA ILE A 107 -3.84 0.47 4.22
C ILE A 107 -3.72 1.99 4.08
N LYS A 108 -4.17 2.56 2.95
CA LYS A 108 -4.12 4.02 2.74
C LYS A 108 -4.95 4.78 3.77
N GLN A 109 -6.15 4.30 4.10
CA GLN A 109 -7.00 4.92 5.12
C GLN A 109 -6.38 4.81 6.51
N LYS A 110 -5.85 3.65 6.90
CA LYS A 110 -5.18 3.47 8.18
C LYS A 110 -3.91 4.31 8.31
N ASN A 111 -3.11 4.41 7.25
CA ASN A 111 -1.93 5.27 7.24
C ASN A 111 -2.30 6.75 7.38
N LEU A 112 -3.35 7.22 6.67
CA LEU A 112 -3.85 8.59 6.84
C LEU A 112 -4.28 8.85 8.30
N LEU A 113 -5.02 7.92 8.91
CA LEU A 113 -5.48 8.08 10.28
C LEU A 113 -4.32 8.10 11.27
N ARG A 114 -3.29 7.29 11.05
CA ARG A 114 -2.05 7.29 11.83
C ARG A 114 -1.22 8.56 11.69
N GLU A 115 -1.04 9.05 10.47
CA GLU A 115 -0.32 10.31 10.24
C GLU A 115 -1.06 11.48 10.93
N LYS A 116 -2.40 11.46 10.93
CA LYS A 116 -3.20 12.44 11.68
C LYS A 116 -3.02 12.30 13.20
N GLU A 117 -3.07 11.08 13.73
CA GLU A 117 -2.83 10.82 15.17
C GLU A 117 -1.43 11.26 15.59
N GLN A 118 -0.41 11.04 14.75
CA GLN A 118 0.96 11.50 14.99
C GLN A 118 1.05 13.02 15.00
N ALA A 119 0.42 13.71 14.04
CA ALA A 119 0.37 15.17 14.03
C ALA A 119 -0.32 15.75 15.29
N GLU A 120 -1.40 15.11 15.75
CA GLU A 120 -2.06 15.48 17.01
C GLU A 120 -1.17 15.21 18.24
N GLU A 121 -0.40 14.13 18.24
CA GLU A 121 0.54 13.81 19.32
C GLU A 121 1.73 14.78 19.37
N GLU A 122 2.29 15.13 18.21
CA GLU A 122 3.32 16.16 18.08
C GLU A 122 2.82 17.50 18.62
N PHE A 123 1.58 17.89 18.28
CA PHE A 123 0.95 19.08 18.83
C PHE A 123 0.79 19.01 20.35
N ARG A 124 0.33 17.88 20.91
CA ARG A 124 0.24 17.70 22.36
C ARG A 124 1.61 17.84 23.04
N ASN A 125 2.64 17.27 22.45
CA ASN A 125 4.01 17.36 22.94
C ASN A 125 4.56 18.80 22.86
N GLU A 126 4.29 19.50 21.76
CA GLU A 126 4.67 20.90 21.59
C GLU A 126 3.94 21.80 22.58
N LYS A 127 2.63 21.59 22.77
CA LYS A 127 1.84 22.26 23.81
C LYS A 127 2.43 22.05 25.20
N GLN A 128 2.77 20.82 25.58
CA GLN A 128 3.41 20.55 26.89
C GLN A 128 4.76 21.26 27.05
N LYS A 129 5.56 21.37 25.98
CA LYS A 129 6.82 22.13 26.02
C LYS A 129 6.57 23.62 26.21
N LEU A 130 5.59 24.17 25.50
CA LEU A 130 5.17 25.57 25.64
C LEU A 130 4.62 25.85 27.04
N ASP A 131 3.80 24.94 27.59
CA ASP A 131 3.24 25.05 28.95
C ASP A 131 4.36 25.10 30.00
N ARG A 132 5.38 24.24 29.86
CA ARG A 132 6.56 24.26 30.74
C ARG A 132 7.36 25.56 30.59
N ALA A 133 7.59 26.02 29.37
CA ALA A 133 8.33 27.26 29.12
C ALA A 133 7.62 28.49 29.70
N LEU A 134 6.28 28.54 29.59
CA LEU A 134 5.45 29.55 30.20
C LEU A 134 5.50 29.48 31.74
N SER A 135 5.42 28.28 32.31
CA SER A 135 5.50 28.08 33.77
C SER A 135 6.85 28.46 34.38
N MET A 136 7.92 28.40 33.58
CA MET A 136 9.27 28.82 33.97
C MET A 136 9.52 30.30 33.67
N GLU A 137 8.50 31.05 33.22
CA GLU A 137 8.60 32.46 32.79
C GLU A 137 9.63 32.71 31.67
N VAL A 138 10.03 31.66 30.95
CA VAL A 138 10.95 31.74 29.81
C VAL A 138 10.24 32.32 28.57
N LEU A 139 8.91 32.24 28.54
CA LEU A 139 8.08 32.70 27.44
C LEU A 139 6.93 33.58 27.96
N THR A 140 6.60 34.64 27.23
CA THR A 140 5.45 35.48 27.57
C THR A 140 4.13 34.79 27.19
N GLN A 141 3.02 35.18 27.83
CA GLN A 141 1.69 34.67 27.49
C GLN A 141 1.33 34.92 26.01
N ASP A 142 1.75 36.06 25.46
CA ASP A 142 1.50 36.42 24.06
C ASP A 142 2.28 35.55 23.09
N ASP A 143 3.56 35.27 23.39
CA ASP A 143 4.37 34.38 22.58
C ASP A 143 3.88 32.92 22.66
N TYR A 144 3.35 32.51 23.82
CA TYR A 144 2.75 31.19 24.02
C TYR A 144 1.52 31.03 23.12
N ASN A 145 0.61 32.02 23.16
CA ASN A 145 -0.61 32.01 22.36
C ASN A 145 -0.29 31.99 20.86
N LYS A 146 0.70 32.76 20.41
CA LYS A 146 1.14 32.76 19.01
C LYS A 146 1.68 31.40 18.57
N LYS A 147 2.60 30.82 19.35
CA LYS A 147 3.19 29.50 19.02
C LYS A 147 2.17 28.37 19.06
N LEU A 148 1.26 28.39 20.04
CA LEU A 148 0.18 27.42 20.14
C LEU A 148 -0.80 27.54 18.95
N ALA A 149 -1.13 28.77 18.53
CA ALA A 149 -1.99 29.00 17.37
C ALA A 149 -1.35 28.50 16.07
N THR A 150 -0.05 28.76 15.86
CA THR A 150 0.70 28.22 14.72
C THR A 150 0.73 26.69 14.72
N ALA A 151 0.96 26.07 15.89
CA ALA A 151 0.97 24.62 16.03
C ALA A 151 -0.44 24.01 15.80
N GLN A 152 -1.50 24.68 16.27
CA GLN A 152 -2.88 24.25 16.04
C GLN A 152 -3.25 24.33 14.56
N LYS A 153 -2.89 25.43 13.87
CA LYS A 153 -3.11 25.59 12.42
C LYS A 153 -2.48 24.46 11.60
N LYS A 154 -1.30 23.95 12.02
CA LYS A 154 -0.65 22.80 11.36
C LYS A 154 -1.49 21.52 11.45
N VAL A 155 -2.12 21.27 12.59
CA VAL A 155 -3.01 20.10 12.78
C VAL A 155 -4.32 20.29 12.03
N ASP A 156 -4.91 21.49 12.11
CA ASP A 156 -6.19 21.79 11.45
C ASP A 156 -6.06 21.71 9.91
N ASN A 157 -4.94 22.20 9.37
CA ASN A 157 -4.64 22.18 7.93
C ASN A 157 -3.83 20.93 7.51
N PHE A 158 -3.76 19.91 8.35
CA PHE A 158 -2.97 18.69 8.07
C PHE A 158 -3.32 18.06 6.71
N GLU A 159 -4.60 17.97 6.36
CA GLU A 159 -5.01 17.39 5.07
C GLU A 159 -4.55 18.23 3.87
N GLU A 160 -4.58 19.56 3.97
CA GLU A 160 -4.14 20.50 2.94
C GLU A 160 -2.61 20.46 2.78
N ILE A 161 -1.87 20.39 3.90
CA ILE A 161 -0.41 20.23 3.93
C ILE A 161 -0.03 18.90 3.28
N ARG A 162 -0.67 17.80 3.68
CA ARG A 162 -0.45 16.47 3.11
C ARG A 162 -0.74 16.43 1.61
N ARG A 163 -1.83 17.05 1.16
CA ARG A 163 -2.14 17.16 -0.29
C ARG A 163 -1.06 17.94 -1.03
N THR A 164 -0.55 19.00 -0.43
CA THR A 164 0.54 19.80 -1.01
C THR A 164 1.83 18.99 -1.09
N GLU A 165 2.17 18.21 -0.07
CA GLU A 165 3.30 17.28 -0.09
C GLU A 165 3.14 16.19 -1.15
N GLN A 166 1.94 15.61 -1.27
CA GLN A 166 1.64 14.64 -2.34
C GLN A 166 1.77 15.24 -3.73
N GLN A 167 1.33 16.49 -3.94
CA GLN A 167 1.53 17.19 -5.21
C GLN A 167 3.02 17.36 -5.52
N PHE A 168 3.84 17.64 -4.52
CA PHE A 168 5.30 17.75 -4.67
C PHE A 168 5.93 16.39 -4.99
N ASP A 169 5.56 15.32 -4.28
CA ASP A 169 6.06 13.95 -4.52
C ASP A 169 5.69 13.42 -5.91
N MET A 170 4.52 13.84 -6.43
CA MET A 170 4.08 13.57 -7.80
C MET A 170 4.75 14.46 -8.85
N GLY A 171 5.60 15.42 -8.44
CA GLY A 171 6.26 16.37 -9.34
C GLY A 171 5.31 17.40 -9.97
N LEU A 172 4.11 17.60 -9.41
CA LEU A 172 3.12 18.56 -9.91
C LEU A 172 3.44 20.00 -9.49
N ILE A 173 4.19 20.18 -8.39
CA ILE A 173 4.64 21.47 -7.89
C ILE A 173 6.11 21.42 -7.53
N THR A 174 6.75 22.59 -7.52
CA THR A 174 8.15 22.76 -7.11
C THR A 174 8.31 22.85 -5.59
N ARG A 175 9.55 22.73 -5.10
CA ARG A 175 9.85 22.86 -3.67
C ARG A 175 9.46 24.24 -3.13
N GLU A 176 9.70 25.29 -3.90
CA GLU A 176 9.38 26.67 -3.53
C GLU A 176 7.86 26.87 -3.40
N GLU A 177 7.08 26.33 -4.34
CA GLU A 177 5.62 26.37 -4.28
C GLU A 177 5.06 25.56 -3.11
N LYS A 178 5.68 24.41 -2.79
CA LYS A 178 5.35 23.60 -1.61
C LYS A 178 5.54 24.41 -0.33
N GLU A 179 6.70 25.04 -0.17
CA GLU A 179 7.03 25.83 1.03
C GLU A 179 6.12 27.06 1.16
N ALA A 180 5.81 27.74 0.05
CA ALA A 180 4.88 28.87 0.04
C ALA A 180 3.46 28.45 0.47
N LYS A 181 2.92 27.36 -0.09
CA LYS A 181 1.58 26.86 0.26
C LYS A 181 1.50 26.39 1.72
N ILE A 182 2.50 25.63 2.19
CA ILE A 182 2.54 25.20 3.60
C ILE A 182 2.61 26.44 4.51
N LYS A 183 3.44 27.43 4.18
CA LYS A 183 3.55 28.66 4.95
C LYS A 183 2.21 29.38 5.08
N THR A 184 1.46 29.54 3.98
CA THR A 184 0.11 30.14 4.01
C THR A 184 -0.92 29.37 4.84
N LEU A 185 -0.73 28.06 5.01
CA LEU A 185 -1.58 27.22 5.84
C LEU A 185 -1.19 27.26 7.32
N THR A 186 0.01 27.75 7.67
CA THR A 186 0.53 27.66 9.04
C THR A 186 0.76 29.00 9.73
N GLU A 187 0.91 30.09 8.97
CA GLU A 187 1.06 31.47 9.49
C GLU A 187 -0.27 32.21 9.58
#